data_AF-A0A1H5KWN5-F1
#
_entry.id   AF-A0A1H5KWN5-F1
#
_cell.length_a   1.000
_cell.length_b   1.000
_cell.length_c   1.000
_cell.angle_alpha   90.00
_cell.angle_beta   90.00
_cell.angle_gamma   90.00
#
_symmetry.space_group_name_H-M   'P 1'
#
loop_
_entity.id
_entity.type
_entity.pdbx_description
1 polymer ?
#
loop_
_entity_poly.entity_id
_entity_poly.type
_entity_poly.pdbx_seq_one_letter_code
_entity_poly.pdbx_strand_id
1 'polypeptide(L)'
;MGITIPGELDYVLDLLGYEWPNLDEDAIREGAGLVRGLRDDLQGTLDDLDSRINNELTEAFTSKAASAYIDAWTDNRTQNMDQMLELLPGVAQGIDIFADAVMALKLKVIAELTITAAQIAAAAASAVFTGGLSLAANAAIIAARKKALDIATQIAIEELIGQILVMVIEPLTETAAGLAEAVLDAPLTTAGNETPTFDVSFDLMEELADAIGDCGDEQAELIENFVAQVLGLPIFAS
;
A
#
# COMPACT_ATOMS: atom_id res chain seq x y z
N MET A 1 14.36 10.75 -3.14
CA MET A 1 14.09 12.21 -3.06
C MET A 1 13.20 12.51 -4.24
N GLY A 2 11.91 12.72 -3.96
CA GLY A 2 10.91 12.95 -5.00
C GLY A 2 11.18 14.21 -5.82
N ILE A 3 10.56 14.29 -6.98
CA ILE A 3 10.68 15.42 -7.89
C ILE A 3 10.07 16.66 -7.22
N THR A 4 10.91 17.66 -6.97
CA THR A 4 10.52 19.00 -6.54
C THR A 4 10.40 19.94 -7.73
N ILE A 5 9.49 20.91 -7.68
CA ILE A 5 9.41 21.93 -8.72
C ILE A 5 10.70 22.78 -8.68
N PRO A 6 11.39 22.98 -9.83
CA PRO A 6 12.57 23.84 -9.89
C PRO A 6 12.24 25.26 -9.40
N GLY A 7 13.08 25.85 -8.53
CA GLY A 7 12.85 27.19 -7.97
C GLY A 7 12.76 28.33 -8.99
N GLU A 8 13.16 28.10 -10.24
CA GLU A 8 12.93 29.02 -11.36
C GLU A 8 11.44 29.15 -11.74
N LEU A 9 10.63 28.14 -11.40
CA LEU A 9 9.18 28.10 -11.61
C LEU A 9 8.37 28.59 -10.41
N ASP A 10 8.97 28.78 -9.23
CA ASP A 10 8.29 29.35 -8.04
C ASP A 10 7.70 30.73 -8.35
N TYR A 11 8.44 31.56 -9.09
CA TYR A 11 7.92 32.85 -9.56
C TYR A 11 6.64 32.72 -10.39
N VAL A 12 6.54 31.66 -11.20
CA VAL A 12 5.39 31.40 -12.07
C VAL A 12 4.23 30.82 -11.26
N LEU A 13 4.52 29.96 -10.28
CA LEU A 13 3.56 29.46 -9.29
C LEU A 13 2.94 30.60 -8.48
N ASP A 14 3.76 31.50 -7.93
CA ASP A 14 3.32 32.69 -7.19
C ASP A 14 2.50 33.63 -8.08
N LEU A 15 2.92 33.83 -9.33
CA LEU A 15 2.19 34.68 -10.27
C LEU A 15 0.83 34.07 -10.67
N LEU A 16 0.75 32.75 -10.76
CA LEU A 16 -0.51 32.02 -10.95
C LEU A 16 -1.29 31.94 -9.63
N GLY A 17 -0.65 32.09 -8.48
CA GLY A 17 -1.20 31.80 -7.14
C GLY A 17 -1.62 30.33 -7.00
N TYR A 18 -0.90 29.42 -7.64
CA TYR A 18 -1.18 27.99 -7.66
C TYR A 18 -0.31 27.29 -6.62
N GLU A 19 -0.92 26.57 -5.69
CA GLU A 19 -0.21 25.81 -4.65
C GLU A 19 -0.25 24.33 -5.02
N TRP A 20 0.92 23.78 -5.37
CA TRP A 20 1.04 22.36 -5.70
C TRP A 20 0.91 21.52 -4.42
N PRO A 21 0.09 20.46 -4.39
CA PRO A 21 0.09 19.52 -3.28
C PRO A 21 1.44 18.81 -3.25
N ASN A 22 2.28 19.12 -2.27
CA ASN A 22 3.64 18.57 -2.10
C ASN A 22 3.61 17.07 -1.76
N LEU A 23 3.07 16.22 -2.62
CA LEU A 23 3.12 14.76 -2.48
C LEU A 23 4.52 14.25 -2.81
N ASP A 24 5.07 13.31 -2.05
CA ASP A 24 6.32 12.61 -2.37
C ASP A 24 6.04 11.21 -2.94
N GLU A 25 6.23 11.05 -4.25
CA GLU A 25 6.07 9.78 -4.94
C GLU A 25 7.08 8.71 -4.48
N ASP A 26 8.25 9.11 -4.00
CA ASP A 26 9.24 8.17 -3.50
C ASP A 26 8.81 7.61 -2.14
N ALA A 27 8.22 8.45 -1.28
CA ALA A 27 7.64 8.00 -0.01
C ALA A 27 6.45 7.05 -0.25
N ILE A 28 5.63 7.30 -1.28
CA ILE A 28 4.56 6.38 -1.68
C ILE A 28 5.14 5.04 -2.16
N ARG A 29 6.20 5.08 -2.99
CA ARG A 29 6.90 3.88 -3.47
C ARG A 29 7.57 3.11 -2.33
N GLU A 30 8.07 3.81 -1.31
CA GLU A 30 8.55 3.19 -0.08
C GLU A 30 7.43 2.44 0.64
N GLY A 31 6.23 3.01 0.73
CA GLY A 31 5.04 2.33 1.23
C GLY A 31 4.72 1.02 0.49
N ALA A 32 4.86 0.99 -0.84
CA ALA A 32 4.74 -0.26 -1.60
C ALA A 32 5.83 -1.28 -1.22
N GLY A 33 7.04 -0.82 -0.92
CA GLY A 33 8.12 -1.64 -0.38
C GLY A 33 7.77 -2.24 0.99
N LEU A 34 7.19 -1.44 1.89
CA LEU A 34 6.75 -1.90 3.21
C LEU A 34 5.69 -3.00 3.12
N VAL A 35 4.74 -2.89 2.19
CA VAL A 35 3.72 -3.93 1.98
C VAL A 35 4.34 -5.25 1.54
N ARG A 36 5.37 -5.20 0.67
CA ARG A 36 6.12 -6.40 0.25
C ARG A 36 6.90 -7.00 1.42
N GLY A 37 7.56 -6.16 2.22
CA GLY A 37 8.25 -6.59 3.43
C GLY A 37 7.31 -7.29 4.40
N LEU A 38 6.16 -6.68 4.71
CA LEU A 38 5.14 -7.28 5.57
C LEU A 38 4.70 -8.67 5.06
N ARG A 39 4.46 -8.81 3.76
CA ARG A 39 4.11 -10.11 3.17
C ARG A 39 5.19 -11.15 3.43
N ASP A 40 6.44 -10.81 3.15
CA ASP A 40 7.56 -11.73 3.26
C ASP A 40 7.80 -12.11 4.73
N ASP A 41 7.64 -11.18 5.66
CA ASP A 41 7.75 -11.41 7.10
C ASP A 41 6.61 -12.33 7.61
N LEU A 42 5.35 -12.03 7.24
CA LEU A 42 4.20 -12.88 7.60
C LEU A 42 4.30 -14.28 6.99
N GLN A 43 4.79 -14.38 5.75
CA GLN A 43 5.05 -15.67 5.12
C GLN A 43 6.12 -16.45 5.89
N GLY A 44 7.18 -15.77 6.35
CA GLY A 44 8.23 -16.36 7.17
C GLY A 44 7.71 -16.97 8.48
N THR A 45 6.88 -16.24 9.23
CA THR A 45 6.34 -16.76 10.51
C THR A 45 5.43 -17.97 10.29
N LEU A 46 4.65 -17.99 9.20
CA LEU A 46 3.84 -19.14 8.84
C LEU A 46 4.69 -20.33 8.41
N ASP A 47 5.73 -20.13 7.60
CA ASP A 47 6.64 -21.20 7.16
C ASP A 47 7.39 -21.83 8.35
N ASP A 48 7.82 -21.02 9.32
CA ASP A 48 8.46 -21.49 10.54
C ASP A 48 7.50 -22.31 11.41
N LEU A 49 6.26 -21.85 11.57
CA LEU A 49 5.22 -22.58 12.30
C LEU A 49 4.86 -23.90 11.59
N ASP A 50 4.77 -23.91 10.26
CA ASP A 50 4.55 -25.12 9.46
C ASP A 50 5.62 -26.16 9.69
N SER A 51 6.88 -25.71 9.71
CA SER A 51 8.03 -26.58 9.88
C SER A 51 8.00 -27.22 11.26
N ARG A 52 7.68 -26.46 12.31
CA ARG A 52 7.50 -27.00 13.67
C ARG A 52 6.36 -28.00 13.74
N ILE A 53 5.18 -27.63 13.23
CA ILE A 53 4.00 -28.50 13.20
C ILE A 53 4.32 -29.80 12.45
N ASN A 54 4.87 -29.72 11.24
CA ASN A 54 5.16 -30.90 10.44
C ASN A 54 6.30 -31.76 11.01
N ASN A 55 7.37 -31.17 11.57
CA ASN A 55 8.48 -31.94 12.10
C ASN A 55 8.16 -32.57 13.47
N GLU A 56 7.55 -31.81 14.37
CA GLU A 56 7.29 -32.25 15.75
C GLU A 56 6.09 -33.20 15.83
N LEU A 57 5.01 -32.94 15.07
CA LEU A 57 3.83 -33.83 15.07
C LEU A 57 4.05 -35.12 14.28
N THR A 58 4.74 -35.07 13.13
CA THR A 58 4.91 -36.28 12.29
C THR A 58 5.82 -37.31 12.96
N GLU A 59 6.80 -36.88 13.76
CA GLU A 59 7.69 -37.78 14.50
C GLU A 59 7.08 -38.30 15.80
N ALA A 60 6.23 -37.50 16.48
CA ALA A 60 5.67 -37.86 17.78
C ALA A 60 4.33 -38.61 17.72
N PHE A 61 3.58 -38.55 16.61
CA PHE A 61 2.22 -39.07 16.56
C PHE A 61 1.97 -40.18 15.53
N THR A 62 1.67 -41.38 16.01
CA THR A 62 0.99 -42.46 15.24
C THR A 62 -0.54 -42.40 15.33
N SER A 63 -1.12 -41.39 16.00
CA SER A 63 -2.55 -41.33 16.29
C SER A 63 -3.35 -40.61 15.21
N LYS A 64 -4.55 -41.12 14.90
CA LYS A 64 -5.49 -40.53 13.93
C LYS A 64 -5.92 -39.10 14.29
N ALA A 65 -5.81 -38.72 15.57
CA ALA A 65 -6.14 -37.39 16.07
C ALA A 65 -5.16 -36.32 15.59
N ALA A 66 -3.86 -36.64 15.57
CA ALA A 66 -2.82 -35.73 15.11
C ALA A 66 -2.91 -35.48 13.62
N SER A 67 -3.09 -36.54 12.83
CA SER A 67 -3.30 -36.40 11.38
C SER A 67 -4.49 -35.50 11.09
N ALA A 68 -5.60 -35.66 11.83
CA ALA A 68 -6.77 -34.81 11.65
C ALA A 68 -6.56 -33.34 12.07
N TYR A 69 -5.62 -33.07 12.98
CA TYR A 69 -5.24 -31.71 13.36
C TYR A 69 -4.30 -31.08 12.32
N ILE A 70 -3.29 -31.80 11.87
CA ILE A 70 -2.38 -31.35 10.79
C ILE A 70 -3.16 -31.06 9.51
N ASP A 71 -4.11 -31.93 9.16
CA ASP A 71 -4.98 -31.71 7.99
C ASP A 71 -5.81 -30.43 8.17
N ALA A 72 -6.40 -30.22 9.35
CA ALA A 72 -7.20 -29.02 9.64
C ALA A 72 -6.34 -27.74 9.61
N TRP A 73 -5.13 -27.80 10.16
CA TRP A 73 -4.16 -26.70 10.10
C TRP A 73 -3.79 -26.36 8.67
N THR A 74 -3.40 -27.37 7.88
CA THR A 74 -3.00 -27.21 6.47
C THR A 74 -4.14 -26.64 5.64
N ASP A 75 -5.35 -27.15 5.84
CA ASP A 75 -6.56 -26.64 5.18
C ASP A 75 -6.83 -25.17 5.56
N ASN A 76 -6.78 -24.83 6.85
CA ASN A 76 -7.01 -23.46 7.32
C ASN A 76 -5.94 -22.50 6.78
N ARG A 77 -4.66 -22.87 6.84
CA ARG A 77 -3.58 -22.08 6.30
C ARG A 77 -3.78 -21.81 4.81
N THR A 78 -3.96 -22.88 4.02
CA THR A 78 -4.07 -22.79 2.56
C THR A 78 -5.32 -22.01 2.13
N GLN A 79 -6.44 -22.26 2.82
CA GLN A 79 -7.72 -21.63 2.46
C GLN A 79 -7.86 -20.22 3.00
N ASN A 80 -7.11 -19.82 4.02
CA ASN A 80 -7.27 -18.52 4.65
C ASN A 80 -6.00 -17.66 4.65
N MET A 81 -4.96 -18.11 5.33
CA MET A 81 -3.75 -17.30 5.55
C MET A 81 -2.99 -17.04 4.24
N ASP A 82 -2.84 -18.06 3.41
CA ASP A 82 -2.16 -17.92 2.12
C ASP A 82 -2.94 -16.99 1.17
N GLN A 83 -4.27 -16.97 1.25
CA GLN A 83 -5.09 -16.03 0.46
C GLN A 83 -4.83 -14.56 0.85
N MET A 84 -4.58 -14.25 2.13
CA MET A 84 -4.17 -12.91 2.54
C MET A 84 -2.83 -12.53 1.91
N LEU A 85 -1.86 -13.45 1.97
CA LEU A 85 -0.51 -13.22 1.46
C LEU A 85 -0.48 -13.05 -0.07
N GLU A 86 -1.39 -13.70 -0.80
CA GLU A 86 -1.51 -13.57 -2.25
C GLU A 86 -2.02 -12.19 -2.70
N LEU A 87 -2.71 -11.43 -1.83
CA LEU A 87 -3.21 -10.10 -2.15
C LEU A 87 -2.19 -8.99 -1.99
N LEU A 88 -1.28 -9.12 -1.01
CA LEU A 88 -0.31 -8.07 -0.67
C LEU A 88 0.56 -7.64 -1.87
N PRO A 89 1.00 -8.54 -2.79
CA PRO A 89 1.68 -8.13 -4.02
C PRO A 89 0.84 -7.23 -4.93
N GLY A 90 -0.46 -7.52 -5.07
CA GLY A 90 -1.39 -6.71 -5.86
C GLY A 90 -1.60 -5.32 -5.24
N VAL A 91 -1.71 -5.27 -3.91
CA VAL A 91 -1.77 -4.01 -3.15
C VAL A 91 -0.50 -3.18 -3.37
N ALA A 92 0.68 -3.78 -3.20
CA ALA A 92 1.95 -3.10 -3.44
C ALA A 92 2.05 -2.57 -4.87
N GLN A 93 1.62 -3.36 -5.86
CA GLN A 93 1.56 -2.92 -7.26
C GLN A 93 0.60 -1.75 -7.46
N GLY A 94 -0.57 -1.75 -6.82
CA GLY A 94 -1.51 -0.64 -6.88
C GLY A 94 -0.92 0.66 -6.31
N ILE A 95 -0.16 0.56 -5.22
CA ILE A 95 0.56 1.70 -4.63
C ILE A 95 1.66 2.21 -5.57
N ASP A 96 2.41 1.33 -6.25
CA ASP A 96 3.41 1.74 -7.24
C ASP A 96 2.80 2.48 -8.43
N ILE A 97 1.67 1.97 -8.95
CA ILE A 97 0.93 2.64 -10.05
C ILE A 97 0.50 4.05 -9.62
N PHE A 98 0.08 4.21 -8.37
CA PHE A 98 -0.25 5.52 -7.83
C PHE A 98 0.97 6.45 -7.75
N ALA A 99 2.10 5.96 -7.25
CA ALA A 99 3.35 6.73 -7.22
C ALA A 99 3.76 7.21 -8.63
N ASP A 100 3.69 6.33 -9.62
CA ASP A 100 4.02 6.65 -11.01
C ASP A 100 3.06 7.69 -11.61
N ALA A 101 1.78 7.61 -11.27
CA ALA A 101 0.80 8.59 -11.73
C ALA A 101 0.99 9.96 -11.09
N VAL A 102 1.31 10.02 -9.80
CA VAL A 102 1.67 11.26 -9.09
C VAL A 102 2.90 11.90 -9.75
N MET A 103 3.94 11.10 -10.03
CA MET A 103 5.14 11.55 -10.72
C MET A 103 4.81 12.12 -12.12
N ALA A 104 3.97 11.42 -12.90
CA ALA A 104 3.56 11.87 -14.22
C ALA A 104 2.78 13.19 -14.16
N LEU A 105 1.91 13.35 -13.15
CA LEU A 105 1.16 14.59 -12.94
C LEU A 105 2.10 15.76 -12.62
N LYS A 106 3.08 15.55 -11.73
CA LYS A 106 4.13 16.55 -11.44
C LYS A 106 4.86 17.00 -12.69
N LEU A 107 5.33 16.05 -13.51
CA LEU A 107 6.05 16.36 -14.75
C LEU A 107 5.20 17.16 -15.75
N LYS A 108 3.90 16.81 -15.86
CA LYS A 108 2.96 17.56 -16.70
C LYS A 108 2.81 19.00 -16.20
N VAL A 109 2.62 19.19 -14.89
CA VAL A 109 2.50 20.53 -14.30
C VAL A 109 3.78 21.34 -14.53
N ILE A 110 4.96 20.76 -14.30
CA ILE A 110 6.25 21.42 -14.57
C ILE A 110 6.35 21.86 -16.04
N ALA A 111 5.95 21.02 -16.99
CA ALA A 111 5.95 21.37 -18.41
C ALA A 111 5.00 22.54 -18.73
N GLU A 112 3.79 22.53 -18.18
CA GLU A 112 2.81 23.61 -18.37
C GLU A 112 3.26 24.94 -17.75
N LEU A 113 3.88 24.88 -16.57
CA LEU A 113 4.48 26.05 -15.91
C LEU A 113 5.63 26.61 -16.74
N THR A 114 6.49 25.75 -17.29
CA THR A 114 7.62 26.16 -18.15
C THR A 114 7.13 26.87 -19.42
N ILE A 115 6.08 26.34 -20.07
CA ILE A 115 5.46 26.97 -21.24
C ILE A 115 4.87 28.33 -20.86
N THR A 116 4.22 28.41 -19.71
CA THR A 116 3.63 29.66 -19.21
C THR A 116 4.70 30.71 -18.90
N ALA A 117 5.81 30.30 -18.29
CA ALA A 117 6.98 31.14 -18.04
C ALA A 117 7.51 31.76 -19.34
N ALA A 118 7.70 30.94 -20.37
CA ALA A 118 8.18 31.38 -21.68
C ALA A 118 7.23 32.40 -22.33
N GLN A 119 5.91 32.21 -22.20
CA GLN A 119 4.91 33.14 -22.70
C GLN A 119 4.92 34.48 -21.96
N ILE A 120 5.06 34.45 -20.64
CA ILE A 120 5.19 35.67 -19.83
C ILE A 120 6.46 36.43 -20.23
N ALA A 121 7.58 35.74 -20.42
CA ALA A 121 8.83 36.37 -20.88
C ALA A 121 8.68 37.02 -22.25
N ALA A 122 8.02 36.35 -23.22
CA ALA A 122 7.73 36.92 -24.53
C ALA A 122 6.77 38.12 -24.47
N ALA A 123 5.76 38.06 -23.60
CA ALA A 123 4.85 39.17 -23.33
C ALA A 123 5.57 40.38 -22.73
N ALA A 124 6.49 40.16 -21.79
CA ALA A 124 7.31 41.20 -21.19
C ALA A 124 8.27 41.83 -22.21
N ALA A 125 8.90 41.02 -23.07
CA ALA A 125 9.76 41.52 -24.14
C ALA A 125 9.00 42.42 -25.14
N SER A 126 7.75 42.06 -25.47
CA SER A 126 6.88 42.85 -26.35
C SER A 126 6.17 44.03 -25.65
N ALA A 127 6.12 44.04 -24.31
CA ALA A 127 5.51 45.11 -23.53
C ALA A 127 6.25 46.44 -23.65
N VAL A 128 7.58 46.41 -23.79
CA VAL A 128 8.41 47.60 -24.02
C VAL A 128 8.01 48.33 -25.30
N PHE A 129 7.59 47.58 -26.33
CA PHE A 129 7.16 48.13 -27.62
C PHE A 129 5.68 48.55 -27.64
N THR A 130 4.86 48.05 -26.72
CA THR A 130 3.39 48.26 -26.71
C THR A 130 2.91 49.13 -25.53
N GLY A 131 3.83 49.69 -24.75
CA GLY A 131 3.49 50.55 -23.61
C GLY A 131 2.79 49.82 -22.46
N GLY A 132 3.06 48.52 -22.28
CA GLY A 132 2.50 47.72 -21.18
C GLY A 132 1.07 47.21 -21.39
N LEU A 133 0.40 47.54 -22.50
CA LEU A 133 -0.93 46.99 -22.85
C LEU A 133 -0.91 45.46 -23.03
N SER A 134 0.21 44.90 -23.51
CA SER A 134 0.37 43.44 -23.65
C SER A 134 0.42 42.70 -22.31
N LEU A 135 0.85 43.34 -21.22
CA LEU A 135 0.85 42.74 -19.88
C LEU A 135 -0.59 42.61 -19.33
N ALA A 136 -1.44 43.62 -19.53
CA ALA A 136 -2.83 43.59 -19.07
C ALA A 136 -3.68 42.56 -19.82
N ALA A 137 -3.48 42.40 -21.14
CA ALA A 137 -4.18 41.38 -21.93
C ALA A 137 -3.77 39.95 -21.53
N ASN A 138 -2.53 39.73 -21.09
CA ASN A 138 -2.05 38.43 -20.65
C ASN A 138 -2.55 38.02 -19.26
N ALA A 139 -2.97 38.97 -18.41
CA ALA A 139 -3.51 38.64 -17.08
C ALA A 139 -4.74 37.70 -17.16
N ALA A 140 -5.62 37.89 -18.15
CA ALA A 140 -6.77 37.01 -18.36
C ALA A 140 -6.35 35.60 -18.82
N ILE A 141 -5.31 35.51 -19.66
CA ILE A 141 -4.77 34.23 -20.14
C ILE A 141 -4.11 33.46 -18.98
N ILE A 142 -3.34 34.16 -18.15
CA ILE A 142 -2.70 33.62 -16.94
C ILE A 142 -3.76 33.10 -15.96
N ALA A 143 -4.81 33.88 -15.68
CA ALA A 143 -5.90 33.45 -14.82
C ALA A 143 -6.67 32.23 -15.37
N ALA A 144 -6.92 32.19 -16.69
CA ALA A 144 -7.57 31.06 -17.33
C ALA A 144 -6.70 29.78 -17.25
N ARG A 145 -5.37 29.91 -17.39
CA ARG A 145 -4.43 28.80 -17.25
C ARG A 145 -4.35 28.26 -15.83
N LYS A 146 -4.29 29.15 -14.83
CA LYS A 146 -4.36 28.74 -13.43
C LYS A 146 -5.58 27.87 -13.18
N LYS A 147 -6.76 28.38 -13.57
CA LYS A 147 -8.02 27.65 -13.39
C LYS A 147 -8.03 26.31 -14.14
N ALA A 148 -7.46 26.24 -15.33
CA ALA A 148 -7.35 24.99 -16.08
C ALA A 148 -6.42 23.98 -15.38
N LEU A 149 -5.29 24.44 -14.84
CA LEU A 149 -4.34 23.62 -14.08
C LEU A 149 -4.96 23.11 -12.78
N ASP A 150 -5.64 23.98 -12.04
CA ASP A 150 -6.39 23.64 -10.82
C ASP A 150 -7.39 22.50 -11.09
N ILE A 151 -8.24 22.69 -12.11
CA ILE A 151 -9.27 21.71 -12.49
C ILE A 151 -8.61 20.40 -12.96
N ALA A 152 -7.60 20.47 -13.81
CA ALA A 152 -6.94 19.27 -14.35
C ALA A 152 -6.24 18.47 -13.24
N THR A 153 -5.63 19.16 -12.26
CA THR A 153 -4.96 18.52 -11.13
C THR A 153 -5.98 17.87 -10.20
N GLN A 154 -7.08 18.57 -9.86
CA GLN A 154 -8.14 18.00 -9.02
C GLN A 154 -8.76 16.77 -9.66
N ILE A 155 -9.13 16.84 -10.94
CA ILE A 155 -9.69 15.69 -11.66
C ILE A 155 -8.71 14.51 -11.67
N ALA A 156 -7.43 14.78 -11.95
CA ALA A 156 -6.42 13.73 -11.96
C ALA A 156 -6.26 13.09 -10.57
N ILE A 157 -6.22 13.87 -9.50
CA ILE A 157 -6.13 13.34 -8.14
C ILE A 157 -7.38 12.51 -7.79
N GLU A 158 -8.57 13.01 -8.08
CA GLU A 158 -9.82 12.28 -7.83
C GLU A 158 -9.87 10.93 -8.59
N GLU A 159 -9.46 10.94 -9.86
CA GLU A 159 -9.39 9.72 -10.68
C GLU A 159 -8.38 8.73 -10.10
N LEU A 160 -7.21 9.21 -9.68
CA LEU A 160 -6.19 8.37 -9.07
C LEU A 160 -6.61 7.78 -7.74
N ILE A 161 -7.28 8.56 -6.88
CA ILE A 161 -7.86 8.06 -5.63
C ILE A 161 -8.89 6.97 -5.95
N GLY A 162 -9.80 7.21 -6.90
CA GLY A 162 -10.79 6.22 -7.32
C GLY A 162 -10.14 4.93 -7.82
N GLN A 163 -9.08 5.03 -8.60
CA GLN A 163 -8.35 3.87 -9.11
C GLN A 163 -7.67 3.08 -7.98
N ILE A 164 -7.06 3.75 -7.00
CA ILE A 164 -6.48 3.10 -5.82
C ILE A 164 -7.54 2.37 -5.01
N LEU A 165 -8.70 3.00 -4.78
CA LEU A 165 -9.78 2.39 -4.01
C LEU A 165 -10.13 1.01 -4.58
N VAL A 166 -10.29 0.93 -5.90
CA VAL A 166 -10.62 -0.33 -6.60
C VAL A 166 -9.44 -1.32 -6.63
N MET A 167 -8.22 -0.84 -6.85
CA MET A 167 -7.05 -1.73 -6.98
C MET A 167 -6.50 -2.25 -5.64
N VAL A 168 -6.69 -1.49 -4.56
CA VAL A 168 -6.04 -1.74 -3.27
C VAL A 168 -7.04 -1.96 -2.16
N ILE A 169 -7.99 -1.03 -1.98
CA ILE A 169 -8.86 -1.02 -0.80
C ILE A 169 -9.97 -2.06 -0.90
N GLU A 170 -10.61 -2.19 -2.07
CA GLU A 170 -11.67 -3.17 -2.30
C GLU A 170 -11.19 -4.62 -2.09
N PRO A 171 -10.10 -5.09 -2.72
CA PRO A 171 -9.62 -6.46 -2.52
C PRO A 171 -9.25 -6.74 -1.06
N LEU A 172 -8.58 -5.80 -0.39
CA LEU A 172 -8.24 -5.93 1.03
C LEU A 172 -9.48 -6.05 1.91
N THR A 173 -10.51 -5.24 1.66
CA THR A 173 -11.72 -5.21 2.49
C THR A 173 -12.56 -6.47 2.29
N GLU A 174 -12.76 -6.88 1.04
CA GLU A 174 -13.56 -8.06 0.70
C GLU A 174 -12.91 -9.33 1.25
N THR A 175 -11.61 -9.49 1.03
CA THR A 175 -10.90 -10.70 1.48
C THR A 175 -10.65 -10.70 2.97
N ALA A 176 -10.31 -9.57 3.61
CA ALA A 176 -10.18 -9.54 5.07
C ALA A 176 -11.48 -9.91 5.78
N ALA A 177 -12.63 -9.44 5.28
CA ALA A 177 -13.93 -9.81 5.86
C ALA A 177 -14.24 -11.30 5.66
N GLY A 178 -14.04 -11.83 4.45
CA GLY A 178 -14.28 -13.24 4.15
C GLY A 178 -13.37 -14.18 4.94
N LEU A 179 -12.11 -13.79 5.12
CA LEU A 179 -11.13 -14.58 5.85
C LEU A 179 -11.30 -14.50 7.36
N ALA A 180 -11.70 -13.35 7.91
CA ALA A 180 -12.06 -13.27 9.32
C ALA A 180 -13.21 -14.23 9.66
N GLU A 181 -14.23 -14.31 8.80
CA GLU A 181 -15.33 -15.27 8.96
C GLU A 181 -14.84 -16.72 8.80
N ALA A 182 -14.02 -16.99 7.78
CA ALA A 182 -13.52 -18.33 7.51
C ALA A 182 -12.55 -18.86 8.57
N VAL A 183 -11.72 -18.02 9.18
CA VAL A 183 -10.83 -18.39 10.30
C VAL A 183 -11.64 -18.65 11.56
N LEU A 184 -12.72 -17.90 11.80
CA LEU A 184 -13.62 -18.12 12.95
C LEU A 184 -14.40 -19.44 12.83
N ASP A 185 -14.82 -19.80 11.62
CA ASP A 185 -15.55 -21.04 11.34
C ASP A 185 -14.63 -22.26 11.07
N ALA A 186 -13.32 -22.04 10.98
CA ALA A 186 -12.37 -23.10 10.66
C ALA A 186 -12.40 -24.23 11.72
N PRO A 187 -12.61 -25.48 11.31
CA PRO A 187 -12.62 -26.59 12.25
C PRO A 187 -11.22 -26.81 12.83
N LEU A 188 -11.12 -26.98 14.16
CA LEU A 188 -9.85 -27.28 14.83
C LEU A 188 -9.34 -28.70 14.56
N THR A 189 -10.19 -29.62 14.07
CA THR A 189 -9.81 -30.99 13.66
C THR A 189 -10.72 -31.47 12.53
N THR A 190 -10.24 -32.34 11.63
CA THR A 190 -11.03 -32.87 10.49
C THR A 190 -11.81 -34.16 10.79
N ALA A 191 -11.72 -34.72 12.01
CA ALA A 191 -12.31 -36.03 12.33
C ALA A 191 -13.72 -35.94 12.92
N GLY A 192 -14.71 -36.47 12.19
CA GLY A 192 -16.07 -36.65 12.70
C GLY A 192 -16.17 -37.73 13.77
N ASN A 193 -16.81 -37.41 14.91
CA ASN A 193 -17.38 -38.25 15.99
C ASN A 193 -16.62 -39.49 16.52
N GLU A 194 -15.45 -39.86 16.01
CA GLU A 194 -14.66 -40.97 16.52
C GLU A 194 -13.84 -40.49 17.71
N THR A 195 -13.99 -41.17 18.86
CA THR A 195 -13.30 -40.81 20.10
C THR A 195 -11.79 -41.01 19.88
N PRO A 196 -10.99 -39.93 19.81
CA PRO A 196 -9.58 -40.07 19.48
C PRO A 196 -8.86 -40.64 20.69
N THR A 197 -8.14 -41.74 20.52
CA THR A 197 -7.18 -42.20 21.53
C THR A 197 -5.95 -41.30 21.45
N PHE A 198 -5.86 -40.34 22.36
CA PHE A 198 -4.67 -39.52 22.56
C PHE A 198 -3.60 -40.39 23.25
N ASP A 199 -2.67 -40.93 22.47
CA ASP A 199 -1.42 -41.49 22.97
C ASP A 199 -0.32 -40.45 22.77
N VAL A 200 -0.50 -39.29 23.39
CA VAL A 200 0.24 -38.05 23.12
C VAL A 200 0.83 -37.54 24.42
N SER A 201 2.11 -37.17 24.42
CA SER A 201 2.73 -36.47 25.55
C SER A 201 2.11 -35.08 25.70
N PHE A 202 1.55 -34.79 26.87
CA PHE A 202 1.04 -33.47 27.24
C PHE A 202 2.07 -32.36 26.95
N ASP A 203 3.34 -32.60 27.27
CA ASP A 203 4.46 -31.67 27.07
C ASP A 203 4.58 -31.18 25.62
N LEU A 204 4.29 -32.04 24.63
CA LEU A 204 4.42 -31.71 23.21
C LEU A 204 3.21 -30.96 22.68
N MET A 205 2.03 -31.17 23.29
CA MET A 205 0.85 -30.33 23.00
C MET A 205 1.00 -28.94 23.60
N GLU A 206 1.68 -28.82 24.74
CA GLU A 206 2.04 -27.54 25.36
C GLU A 206 3.06 -26.80 24.47
N GLU A 207 4.10 -27.47 24.00
CA GLU A 207 5.10 -26.89 23.08
C GLU A 207 4.48 -26.39 21.76
N LEU A 208 3.57 -27.15 21.17
CA LEU A 208 2.83 -26.71 19.98
C LEU A 208 1.88 -25.53 20.25
N ALA A 209 1.21 -25.53 21.40
CA ALA A 209 0.34 -24.43 21.78
C ALA A 209 1.13 -23.13 21.98
N ASP A 210 2.30 -23.24 22.62
CA ASP A 210 3.23 -22.13 22.79
C ASP A 210 3.75 -21.65 21.43
N ALA A 211 4.14 -22.55 20.52
CA ALA A 211 4.61 -22.17 19.18
C ALA A 211 3.54 -21.44 18.34
N ILE A 212 2.27 -21.87 18.43
CA ILE A 212 1.15 -21.18 17.79
C ILE A 212 0.92 -19.79 18.42
N GLY A 213 0.99 -19.70 19.75
CA GLY A 213 0.89 -18.45 20.49
C GLY A 213 1.98 -17.45 20.10
N ASP A 214 3.23 -17.90 20.12
CA ASP A 214 4.41 -17.11 19.73
C ASP A 214 4.29 -16.59 18.29
N CYS A 215 3.84 -17.43 17.35
CA CYS A 215 3.62 -17.01 15.97
C CYS A 215 2.54 -15.91 15.87
N GLY A 216 1.44 -16.03 16.62
CA GLY A 216 0.40 -15.00 16.67
C GLY A 216 0.90 -13.67 17.24
N ASP A 217 1.67 -13.72 18.33
CA ASP A 217 2.26 -12.53 18.96
C ASP A 217 3.29 -11.85 18.02
N GLU A 218 4.11 -12.64 17.32
CA GLU A 218 5.07 -12.14 16.33
C GLU A 218 4.36 -11.47 15.15
N GLN A 219 3.28 -12.08 14.61
CA GLN A 219 2.49 -11.46 13.55
C GLN A 219 1.85 -10.14 13.98
N ALA A 220 1.38 -10.05 15.24
CA ALA A 220 0.83 -8.80 15.77
C ALA A 220 1.90 -7.70 15.83
N GLU A 221 3.11 -8.02 16.31
CA GLU A 221 4.23 -7.09 16.36
C GLU A 221 4.65 -6.63 14.94
N LEU A 222 4.72 -7.55 13.97
CA LEU A 222 5.02 -7.22 12.57
C LEU A 222 3.99 -6.22 11.99
N ILE A 223 2.70 -6.44 12.25
CA ILE A 223 1.63 -5.55 11.79
C ILE A 223 1.72 -4.18 12.48
N GLU A 224 1.96 -4.13 13.79
CA GLU A 224 2.14 -2.87 14.52
C GLU A 224 3.32 -2.07 13.98
N ASN A 225 4.46 -2.74 13.76
CA ASN A 225 5.65 -2.13 13.18
C ASN A 225 5.40 -1.64 11.75
N PHE A 226 4.72 -2.42 10.92
CA PHE A 226 4.32 -2.00 9.58
C PHE A 226 3.45 -0.74 9.61
N VAL A 227 2.41 -0.70 10.46
CA VAL A 227 1.53 0.46 10.60
C VAL A 227 2.33 1.69 11.05
N ALA A 228 3.23 1.53 12.02
CA ALA A 228 4.09 2.61 12.48
C ALA A 228 5.01 3.15 11.37
N GLN A 229 5.58 2.27 10.55
CA GLN A 229 6.43 2.66 9.42
C GLN A 229 5.63 3.39 8.34
N VAL A 230 4.46 2.87 7.96
CA VAL A 230 3.57 3.51 6.98
C VAL A 230 3.11 4.89 7.44
N LEU A 231 2.72 5.04 8.70
CA LEU A 231 2.32 6.33 9.28
C LEU A 231 3.50 7.31 9.42
N GLY A 232 4.72 6.79 9.49
CA GLY A 232 5.95 7.58 9.54
C GLY A 232 6.44 8.08 8.19
N LEU A 233 5.87 7.60 7.07
CA LEU A 233 6.31 8.00 5.73
C LEU A 233 6.03 9.48 5.46
N PRO A 234 7.01 10.24 4.93
CA PRO A 234 6.84 11.65 4.60
C PRO A 234 6.08 11.82 3.27
N ILE A 235 4.83 11.35 3.20
CA ILE A 235 4.00 11.42 1.99
C ILE A 235 3.77 12.89 1.56
N PHE A 236 3.73 13.81 2.53
CA PHE A 236 3.74 15.24 2.27
C PHE A 236 5.16 15.76 2.47
N ALA A 237 5.82 16.17 1.39
CA ALA A 237 7.10 16.84 1.45
C ALA A 237 6.92 18.22 2.13
N SER A 238 7.74 18.48 3.15
CA SER A 238 7.83 19.75 3.86
C SER A 238 8.59 20.80 3.07
#